data_AF-A0A935Z5V1-F1
#
_entry.id   AF-A0A935Z5V1-F1
#
_cell.length_a   1.000
_cell.length_b   1.000
_cell.length_c   1.000
_cell.angle_alpha   90.00
_cell.angle_beta   90.00
_cell.angle_gamma   90.00
#
_symmetry.space_group_name_H-M   'P 1'
#
loop_
_entity.id
_entity.type
_entity.pdbx_description
1 polymer ?
#
loop_
_entity_poly.entity_id
_entity_poly.type
_entity_poly.pdbx_seq_one_letter_code
_entity_poly.pdbx_strand_id
1 'polypeptide(L)'
;MMILSRIWVLILSLLVGASIYIVSLAVGQYNRANTKGMDDALLGDGQVVNWALQIDSRRRLDTLILLSTDAGVVKSLKASNGKEITPASKDEAKKALSSYNEKLPPEYKNDVLFAVDRDGRVVAQLGYDAIAAFPEFELGGYPAVFDALHGFLRDDNWVLGGKLARVVTRPVEAELGQPPLGAVVGLRWVDSGFAKEMASRTRTNVAFFVAGSKVAQAAQEGFEDTIFERLTADDLKVEAQDKVFSEVHALGDGKSGLIVGRIPGDAWELGGTFAVVRSRTSIAGPMSFISGADDKDKANVKTWLVVLTIVVGAGLGFLFSFLEHSMPLKEVRAQAARLKKGEIDYLQLPRFRGEYRAFAQDINSGIERVVEKGGGAARKPADLESILGPVPAQPNMSAFSFPLSGPTVAPGTQAPVIPPAAPSAPKPFVPPASAPQVAAPPAPVAPPAPLSAPKPLAAPAPPSAPKPLGAPAPLAPPPAPAAPPPPRASTGSVPGLGASGAFGAIASIEDDEPEDERTMIAKPSEDAIAATASDEASDWLGVYEDYVKTKKQCGESVDGLTFEKFQVTLKKNRDALMSRHGVKRVKFSVYVKEGKASLKATPVRE
;
A
#
# COMPACT_ATOMS: atom_id res chain seq x y z
N MET A 1 21.29 -12.20 -51.93
CA MET A 1 20.63 -11.78 -50.68
C MET A 1 20.22 -13.02 -49.87
N MET A 2 20.76 -13.16 -48.66
CA MET A 2 20.41 -14.21 -47.68
C MET A 2 19.16 -13.79 -46.89
N ILE A 3 17.98 -14.06 -47.44
CA ILE A 3 16.71 -13.54 -46.92
C ILE A 3 16.24 -14.38 -45.72
N LEU A 4 16.31 -15.70 -45.80
CA LEU A 4 15.90 -16.61 -44.72
C LEU A 4 16.80 -16.47 -43.49
N SER A 5 18.12 -16.41 -43.67
CA SER A 5 19.05 -16.21 -42.55
C SER A 5 18.85 -14.84 -41.87
N ARG A 6 18.65 -13.77 -42.65
CA ARG A 6 18.39 -12.44 -42.11
C ARG A 6 17.03 -12.35 -41.39
N ILE A 7 15.99 -12.97 -41.95
CA ILE A 7 14.67 -13.09 -41.31
C ILE A 7 14.80 -13.89 -40.02
N TRP A 8 15.57 -14.98 -39.99
CA TRP A 8 15.80 -15.76 -38.78
C TRP A 8 16.51 -14.97 -37.67
N VAL A 9 17.53 -14.19 -38.02
CA VAL A 9 18.19 -13.29 -37.06
C VAL A 9 17.22 -12.23 -36.53
N LEU A 10 16.32 -11.70 -37.37
CA LEU A 10 15.28 -10.77 -36.96
C LEU A 10 14.27 -11.44 -36.01
N ILE A 11 13.88 -12.69 -36.27
CA ILE A 11 13.02 -13.46 -35.36
C ILE A 11 13.73 -13.67 -34.01
N LEU A 12 15.00 -14.06 -34.02
CA LEU A 12 15.77 -14.22 -32.78
C LEU A 12 15.90 -12.91 -31.99
N SER A 13 16.15 -11.78 -32.66
CA SER A 13 16.24 -10.49 -31.97
C SER A 13 14.89 -10.07 -31.37
N LEU A 14 13.77 -10.33 -32.07
CA LEU A 14 12.42 -10.12 -31.53
C LEU A 14 12.16 -11.02 -30.31
N LEU A 15 12.54 -12.29 -30.35
CA LEU A 15 12.37 -13.21 -29.22
C LEU A 15 13.19 -12.80 -28.00
N VAL A 16 14.43 -12.35 -28.20
CA VAL A 16 15.27 -11.82 -27.12
C VAL A 16 14.64 -10.55 -26.53
N GLY A 17 14.19 -9.62 -27.38
CA GLY A 17 13.48 -8.42 -26.95
C GLY A 17 12.22 -8.73 -26.13
N ALA A 18 11.39 -9.66 -26.62
CA ALA A 18 10.20 -10.13 -25.90
C ALA A 18 10.56 -10.79 -24.57
N SER A 19 11.64 -11.57 -24.50
CA SER A 19 12.09 -12.21 -23.26
C SER A 19 12.52 -11.18 -22.21
N ILE A 20 13.32 -10.17 -22.60
CA ILE A 20 13.73 -9.08 -21.70
C ILE A 20 12.52 -8.30 -21.20
N TYR A 21 11.55 -8.03 -22.08
CA TYR A 21 10.31 -7.35 -21.73
C TYR A 21 9.50 -8.15 -20.70
N ILE A 22 9.30 -9.45 -20.92
CA ILE A 22 8.56 -10.33 -19.99
C ILE A 22 9.24 -10.37 -18.61
N VAL A 23 10.57 -10.51 -18.55
CA VAL A 23 11.27 -10.52 -17.25
C VAL A 23 11.16 -9.16 -16.56
N SER A 24 11.22 -8.06 -17.31
CA SER A 24 11.06 -6.72 -16.74
C SER A 24 9.66 -6.48 -16.18
N LEU A 25 8.61 -6.96 -16.88
CA LEU A 25 7.24 -6.95 -16.37
C LEU A 25 7.09 -7.83 -15.11
N ALA A 26 7.70 -9.01 -15.10
CA ALA A 26 7.66 -9.92 -13.95
C ALA A 26 8.32 -9.29 -12.71
N VAL A 27 9.47 -8.61 -12.86
CA VAL A 27 10.10 -7.85 -11.78
C VAL A 27 9.17 -6.77 -11.25
N GLY A 28 8.52 -6.01 -12.15
CA GLY A 28 7.56 -4.99 -11.76
C GLY A 28 6.35 -5.55 -11.01
N GLN A 29 5.79 -6.67 -11.48
CA GLN A 29 4.67 -7.35 -10.82
C GLN A 29 5.07 -7.91 -9.46
N TYR A 30 6.21 -8.61 -9.36
CA TYR A 30 6.73 -9.13 -8.11
C TYR A 30 6.96 -8.00 -7.11
N ASN A 31 7.58 -6.90 -7.56
CA ASN A 31 7.85 -5.77 -6.70
C ASN A 31 6.56 -5.09 -6.19
N ARG A 32 5.52 -4.97 -7.03
CA ARG A 32 4.21 -4.45 -6.60
C ARG A 32 3.52 -5.40 -5.62
N ALA A 33 3.54 -6.71 -5.89
CA ALA A 33 2.96 -7.71 -5.01
C ALA A 33 3.66 -7.72 -3.64
N ASN A 34 4.99 -7.58 -3.62
CA ASN A 34 5.75 -7.51 -2.38
C ASN A 34 5.53 -6.19 -1.61
N THR A 35 5.30 -5.06 -2.30
CA THR A 35 4.84 -3.83 -1.63
C THR A 35 3.50 -4.08 -0.95
N LYS A 36 2.50 -4.59 -1.69
CA LYS A 36 1.17 -4.83 -1.13
C LYS A 36 1.20 -5.80 0.05
N GLY A 37 1.96 -6.89 -0.06
CA GLY A 37 2.12 -7.84 1.03
C GLY A 37 2.81 -7.24 2.26
N MET A 38 3.77 -6.32 2.07
CA MET A 38 4.37 -5.56 3.16
C MET A 38 3.37 -4.60 3.80
N ASP A 39 2.57 -3.89 3.01
CA ASP A 39 1.57 -2.94 3.52
C ASP A 39 0.51 -3.67 4.36
N ASP A 40 -0.02 -4.78 3.86
CA ASP A 40 -0.97 -5.63 4.59
C ASP A 40 -0.35 -6.18 5.88
N ALA A 41 0.93 -6.57 5.82
CA ALA A 41 1.66 -7.05 7.00
C ALA A 41 1.89 -5.92 8.02
N LEU A 42 2.23 -4.71 7.59
CA LEU A 42 2.42 -3.56 8.48
C LEU A 42 1.11 -3.16 9.16
N LEU A 43 -0.01 -3.15 8.45
CA LEU A 43 -1.33 -2.92 9.04
C LEU A 43 -1.62 -3.95 10.15
N GLY A 44 -1.35 -5.23 9.89
CA GLY A 44 -1.48 -6.29 10.89
C GLY A 44 -0.52 -6.12 12.08
N ASP A 45 0.76 -5.85 11.80
CA ASP A 45 1.81 -5.67 12.80
C ASP A 45 1.50 -4.47 13.73
N GLY A 46 1.01 -3.36 13.17
CA GLY A 46 0.56 -2.19 13.93
C GLY A 46 -0.59 -2.53 14.90
N GLN A 47 -1.58 -3.29 14.44
CA GLN A 47 -2.69 -3.76 15.29
C GLN A 47 -2.20 -4.70 16.39
N VAL A 48 -1.31 -5.64 16.07
CA VAL A 48 -0.75 -6.60 17.03
C VAL A 48 0.03 -5.87 18.13
N VAL A 49 0.83 -4.86 17.78
CA VAL A 49 1.52 -4.02 18.78
C VAL A 49 0.52 -3.28 19.67
N ASN A 50 -0.51 -2.66 19.09
CA ASN A 50 -1.52 -1.96 19.86
C ASN A 50 -2.27 -2.88 20.84
N TRP A 51 -2.67 -4.08 20.39
CA TRP A 51 -3.28 -5.07 21.27
C TRP A 51 -2.33 -5.57 22.36
N ALA A 52 -1.06 -5.80 22.02
CA ALA A 52 -0.06 -6.21 23.00
C ALA A 52 0.13 -5.15 24.09
N LEU A 53 0.11 -3.87 23.74
CA LEU A 53 0.10 -2.77 24.70
C LEU A 53 -1.15 -2.81 25.60
N GLN A 54 -2.34 -2.95 25.02
CA GLN A 54 -3.59 -3.04 25.80
C GLN A 54 -3.60 -4.26 26.74
N ILE A 55 -3.11 -5.41 26.28
CA ILE A 55 -2.99 -6.63 27.08
C ILE A 55 -2.00 -6.42 28.23
N ASP A 56 -0.87 -5.76 27.99
CA ASP A 56 0.10 -5.43 29.04
C ASP A 56 -0.53 -4.56 30.14
N SER A 57 -1.25 -3.49 29.78
CA SER A 57 -2.01 -2.66 30.74
C SER A 57 -2.99 -3.49 31.57
N ARG A 58 -3.79 -4.34 30.92
CA ARG A 58 -4.79 -5.18 31.62
C ARG A 58 -4.13 -6.12 32.62
N ARG A 59 -3.05 -6.80 32.22
CA ARG A 59 -2.33 -7.72 33.11
C ARG A 59 -1.71 -6.98 34.30
N ARG A 60 -1.15 -5.78 34.08
CA ARG A 60 -0.63 -4.94 35.16
C ARG A 60 -1.74 -4.49 36.11
N LEU A 61 -2.89 -4.07 35.58
CA LEU A 61 -4.09 -3.79 36.38
C LEU A 61 -4.55 -5.00 37.20
N ASP A 62 -4.51 -6.20 36.64
CA ASP A 62 -4.89 -7.42 37.36
C ASP A 62 -3.91 -7.70 38.51
N THR A 63 -2.60 -7.55 38.30
CA THR A 63 -1.61 -7.73 39.38
C THR A 63 -1.76 -6.69 40.50
N LEU A 64 -2.16 -5.46 40.16
CA LEU A 64 -2.27 -4.34 41.10
C LEU A 64 -3.39 -4.54 42.15
N ILE A 65 -4.30 -5.49 41.94
CA ILE A 65 -5.34 -5.85 42.93
C ILE A 65 -4.75 -6.30 44.27
N LEU A 66 -3.59 -6.96 44.24
CA LEU A 66 -2.91 -7.44 45.44
C LEU A 66 -2.43 -6.28 46.30
N LEU A 67 -2.06 -5.16 45.67
CA LEU A 67 -1.65 -3.96 46.37
C LEU A 67 -2.87 -3.15 46.85
N SER A 68 -3.95 -3.10 46.05
CA SER A 68 -5.14 -2.35 46.41
C SER A 68 -5.90 -2.94 47.61
N THR A 69 -5.62 -4.19 47.96
CA THR A 69 -6.20 -4.92 49.10
C THR A 69 -5.21 -5.13 50.25
N ASP A 70 -3.98 -4.59 50.14
CA ASP A 70 -2.95 -4.75 51.16
C ASP A 70 -3.30 -3.96 52.44
N ALA A 71 -3.24 -4.63 53.59
CA ALA A 71 -3.62 -4.05 54.87
C ALA A 71 -2.78 -2.83 55.27
N GLY A 72 -1.49 -2.81 54.90
CA GLY A 72 -0.60 -1.69 55.14
C GLY A 72 -1.02 -0.45 54.35
N VAL A 73 -1.36 -0.63 53.07
CA VAL A 73 -1.88 0.45 52.22
C VAL A 73 -3.21 0.98 52.78
N VAL A 74 -4.18 0.09 53.04
CA VAL A 74 -5.51 0.47 53.55
C VAL A 74 -5.39 1.26 54.86
N LYS A 75 -4.56 0.78 55.79
CA LYS A 75 -4.35 1.43 57.10
C LYS A 75 -3.68 2.80 56.95
N SER A 76 -2.65 2.91 56.11
CA SER A 76 -1.96 4.18 55.86
C SER A 76 -2.85 5.21 55.20
N LEU A 77 -3.67 4.83 54.21
CA LEU A 77 -4.60 5.75 53.56
C LEU A 77 -5.71 6.20 54.52
N LYS A 78 -6.28 5.27 55.29
CA LYS A 78 -7.28 5.61 56.32
C LYS A 78 -6.74 6.58 57.38
N ALA A 79 -5.45 6.45 57.75
CA ALA A 79 -4.81 7.36 58.70
C ALA A 79 -4.52 8.75 58.10
N SER A 80 -4.35 8.84 56.78
CA SER A 80 -3.93 10.07 56.08
C SER A 80 -5.11 10.90 55.54
N ASN A 81 -6.25 10.26 55.25
CA ASN A 81 -7.44 10.95 54.72
C ASN A 81 -7.95 12.07 55.63
N GLY A 82 -8.11 13.27 55.07
CA GLY A 82 -8.58 14.46 55.79
C GLY A 82 -7.66 14.93 56.92
N LYS A 83 -6.42 14.42 56.96
CA LYS A 83 -5.41 14.70 58.00
C LYS A 83 -4.05 14.99 57.37
N GLU A 84 -3.11 15.41 58.19
CA GLU A 84 -1.70 15.52 57.78
C GLU A 84 -1.08 14.13 57.61
N ILE A 85 -0.28 13.95 56.57
CA ILE A 85 0.36 12.68 56.25
C ILE A 85 1.54 12.45 57.20
N THR A 86 1.34 11.62 58.21
CA THR A 86 2.36 11.32 59.23
C THR A 86 3.52 10.46 58.71
N PRO A 87 4.74 10.58 59.25
CA PRO A 87 5.86 9.70 58.88
C PRO A 87 5.53 8.21 59.02
N ALA A 88 4.77 7.83 60.07
CA ALA A 88 4.36 6.44 60.29
C ALA A 88 3.47 5.89 59.17
N SER A 89 2.51 6.68 58.65
CA SER A 89 1.67 6.25 57.53
C SER A 89 2.46 6.16 56.22
N LYS A 90 3.43 7.07 56.01
CA LYS A 90 4.35 7.01 54.85
C LYS A 90 5.20 5.74 54.88
N ASP A 91 5.82 5.43 56.01
CA ASP A 91 6.71 4.26 56.17
C ASP A 91 5.95 2.94 56.02
N GLU A 92 4.76 2.84 56.61
CA GLU A 92 3.91 1.64 56.51
C GLU A 92 3.43 1.40 55.06
N ALA A 93 3.01 2.46 54.35
CA ALA A 93 2.62 2.35 52.95
C ALA A 93 3.84 2.02 52.06
N LYS A 94 4.98 2.69 52.25
CA LYS A 94 6.21 2.43 51.49
C LYS A 94 6.68 0.98 51.65
N LYS A 95 6.59 0.42 52.86
CA LYS A 95 6.88 -0.99 53.11
C LYS A 95 5.95 -1.92 52.35
N ALA A 96 4.66 -1.61 52.31
CA ALA A 96 3.68 -2.38 51.53
C ALA A 96 3.98 -2.33 50.02
N LEU A 97 4.29 -1.14 49.48
CA LEU A 97 4.68 -0.96 48.07
C LEU A 97 5.92 -1.79 47.71
N SER A 98 6.97 -1.76 48.55
CA SER A 98 8.20 -2.55 48.32
C SER A 98 7.92 -4.05 48.36
N SER A 99 7.23 -4.53 49.40
CA SER A 99 6.87 -5.94 49.58
C SER A 99 6.01 -6.46 48.43
N TYR A 100 5.08 -5.65 47.92
CA TYR A 100 4.31 -6.01 46.72
C TYR A 100 5.22 -6.15 45.50
N ASN A 101 6.06 -5.14 45.22
CA ASN A 101 6.87 -5.13 44.01
C ASN A 101 7.96 -6.23 43.99
N GLU A 102 8.46 -6.63 45.16
CA GLU A 102 9.41 -7.73 45.32
C GLU A 102 8.81 -9.10 44.98
N LYS A 103 7.52 -9.30 45.24
CA LYS A 103 6.80 -10.56 44.98
C LYS A 103 6.43 -10.75 43.50
N LEU A 104 6.49 -9.69 42.70
CA LEU A 104 6.13 -9.77 41.28
C LEU A 104 7.25 -10.42 40.46
N PRO A 105 6.88 -11.20 39.41
CA PRO A 105 7.82 -11.62 38.39
C PRO A 105 8.53 -10.41 37.75
N PRO A 106 9.78 -10.55 37.28
CA PRO A 106 10.56 -9.43 36.74
C PRO A 106 9.83 -8.62 35.67
N GLU A 107 9.05 -9.25 34.80
CA GLU A 107 8.28 -8.60 33.72
C GLU A 107 7.15 -7.67 34.22
N TYR A 108 6.57 -7.96 35.39
CA TYR A 108 5.46 -7.18 35.97
C TYR A 108 5.90 -6.23 37.07
N LYS A 109 7.19 -6.20 37.41
CA LYS A 109 7.71 -5.19 38.34
C LYS A 109 7.41 -3.79 37.81
N ASN A 110 7.01 -2.94 38.75
CA ASN A 110 6.75 -1.55 38.50
C ASN A 110 8.04 -0.78 38.80
N ASP A 111 8.37 0.17 37.93
CA ASP A 111 9.49 1.07 38.17
C ASP A 111 9.14 2.13 39.20
N VAL A 112 7.85 2.50 39.22
CA VAL A 112 7.30 3.46 40.17
C VAL A 112 5.97 2.95 40.70
N LEU A 113 5.75 3.10 42.00
CA LEU A 113 4.46 2.88 42.63
C LEU A 113 4.11 4.08 43.50
N PHE A 114 2.84 4.47 43.50
CA PHE A 114 2.30 5.48 44.40
C PHE A 114 1.09 4.94 45.18
N ALA A 115 0.97 5.39 46.41
CA ALA A 115 -0.25 5.33 47.19
C ALA A 115 -0.78 6.76 47.35
N VAL A 116 -2.01 7.00 46.92
CA VAL A 116 -2.65 8.32 46.84
C VAL A 116 -3.88 8.31 47.74
N ASP A 117 -4.06 9.36 48.54
CA ASP A 117 -5.23 9.52 49.42
C ASP A 117 -6.49 9.98 48.66
N ARG A 118 -7.60 10.16 49.38
CA ARG A 118 -8.88 10.55 48.76
C ARG A 118 -8.85 11.92 48.08
N ASP A 119 -7.95 12.80 48.52
CA ASP A 119 -7.79 14.16 48.03
C ASP A 119 -6.80 14.23 46.85
N GLY A 120 -6.12 13.13 46.52
CA GLY A 120 -5.16 13.08 45.43
C GLY A 120 -3.70 13.29 45.86
N ARG A 121 -3.43 13.37 47.17
CA ARG A 121 -2.09 13.59 47.73
C ARG A 121 -1.31 12.28 47.78
N VAL A 122 -0.02 12.36 47.45
CA VAL A 122 0.86 11.18 47.49
C VAL A 122 1.23 10.88 48.95
N VAL A 123 0.69 9.79 49.47
CA VAL A 123 0.98 9.28 50.83
C VAL A 123 2.33 8.58 50.87
N ALA A 124 2.61 7.73 49.88
CA ALA A 124 3.90 7.07 49.76
C ALA A 124 4.24 6.78 48.31
N GLN A 125 5.54 6.62 48.07
CA GLN A 125 6.10 6.27 46.78
C GLN A 125 7.17 5.19 46.91
N LEU A 126 7.30 4.40 45.85
CA LEU A 126 8.46 3.56 45.57
C LEU A 126 9.01 3.97 44.20
N GLY A 127 10.28 4.33 44.12
CA GLY A 127 10.88 4.87 42.90
C GLY A 127 10.55 6.35 42.66
N TYR A 128 11.00 6.86 41.51
CA TYR A 128 10.84 8.26 41.08
C TYR A 128 11.20 9.29 42.17
N ASP A 129 12.40 9.17 42.76
CA ASP A 129 12.84 9.96 43.91
C ASP A 129 12.89 11.48 43.64
N ALA A 130 12.81 11.90 42.38
CA ALA A 130 12.75 13.30 41.98
C ALA A 130 11.60 14.07 42.65
N ILE A 131 10.48 13.42 42.97
CA ILE A 131 9.35 14.07 43.65
C ILE A 131 9.51 14.18 45.17
N ALA A 132 10.51 13.53 45.78
CA ALA A 132 10.74 13.62 47.22
C ALA A 132 11.10 15.05 47.67
N ALA A 133 11.61 15.88 46.77
CA ALA A 133 11.89 17.29 47.00
C ALA A 133 10.64 18.20 46.85
N PHE A 134 9.52 17.65 46.38
CA PHE A 134 8.29 18.38 46.07
C PHE A 134 7.12 17.81 46.90
N PRO A 135 6.96 18.21 48.17
CA PRO A 135 5.93 17.67 49.05
C PRO A 135 4.50 18.00 48.59
N GLU A 136 4.34 19.04 47.76
CA GLU A 136 3.07 19.43 47.12
C GLU A 136 2.77 18.63 45.84
N PHE A 137 3.57 17.62 45.51
CA PHE A 137 3.33 16.79 44.34
C PHE A 137 2.09 15.91 44.58
N GLU A 138 1.07 16.14 43.77
CA GLU A 138 -0.21 15.44 43.83
C GLU A 138 -0.50 14.75 42.49
N LEU A 139 -1.25 13.65 42.57
CA LEU A 139 -1.63 12.86 41.40
C LEU A 139 -3.14 12.93 41.13
N GLY A 140 -3.93 13.55 42.01
CA GLY A 140 -5.40 13.63 41.86
C GLY A 140 -5.88 14.33 40.59
N GLY A 141 -5.05 15.19 39.98
CA GLY A 141 -5.36 15.87 38.73
C GLY A 141 -5.21 15.01 37.48
N TYR A 142 -4.56 13.85 37.57
CA TYR A 142 -4.41 12.95 36.42
C TYR A 142 -5.71 12.16 36.20
N PRO A 143 -6.24 12.11 34.96
CA PRO A 143 -7.53 11.49 34.67
C PRO A 143 -7.67 10.06 35.21
N ALA A 144 -6.63 9.23 35.04
CA ALA A 144 -6.66 7.85 35.53
C ALA A 144 -6.67 7.71 37.05
N VAL A 145 -6.07 8.65 37.78
CA VAL A 145 -6.11 8.67 39.24
C VAL A 145 -7.45 9.21 39.70
N PHE A 146 -7.93 10.28 39.08
CA PHE A 146 -9.26 10.83 39.34
C PHE A 146 -10.34 9.76 39.19
N ASP A 147 -10.37 9.02 38.07
CA ASP A 147 -11.31 7.93 37.83
C ASP A 147 -11.19 6.84 38.93
N ALA A 148 -9.96 6.49 39.32
CA ALA A 148 -9.72 5.52 40.39
C ALA A 148 -10.22 5.98 41.76
N LEU A 149 -10.10 7.26 42.09
CA LEU A 149 -10.66 7.83 43.33
C LEU A 149 -12.20 7.80 43.35
N HIS A 150 -12.84 7.57 42.20
CA HIS A 150 -14.28 7.38 42.05
C HIS A 150 -14.70 5.91 41.88
N GLY A 151 -13.77 4.97 42.03
CA GLY A 151 -14.05 3.53 42.04
C GLY A 151 -13.83 2.83 40.70
N PHE A 152 -13.31 3.52 39.68
CA PHE A 152 -13.03 2.91 38.38
C PHE A 152 -11.60 2.35 38.30
N LEU A 153 -11.43 1.23 37.58
CA LEU A 153 -10.10 0.76 37.22
C LEU A 153 -9.68 1.47 35.95
N ARG A 154 -8.47 2.03 35.91
CA ARG A 154 -8.02 2.77 34.73
C ARG A 154 -6.58 2.45 34.35
N ASP A 155 -6.32 2.45 33.05
CA ASP A 155 -4.98 2.49 32.49
C ASP A 155 -4.80 3.79 31.69
N ASP A 156 -3.56 4.22 31.61
CA ASP A 156 -3.17 5.48 31.01
C ASP A 156 -1.72 5.41 30.50
N ASN A 157 -1.30 6.43 29.78
CA ASN A 157 0.09 6.60 29.38
C ASN A 157 0.50 8.03 29.71
N TRP A 158 1.53 8.19 30.53
CA TRP A 158 1.98 9.51 30.97
C TRP A 158 3.34 9.84 30.39
N VAL A 159 3.62 11.14 30.26
CA VAL A 159 4.97 11.64 30.01
C VAL A 159 5.44 12.34 31.29
N LEU A 160 6.36 11.70 32.00
CA LEU A 160 6.93 12.20 33.25
C LEU A 160 8.43 12.41 33.09
N GLY A 161 8.91 13.62 33.38
CA GLY A 161 10.34 13.95 33.26
C GLY A 161 10.90 13.71 31.85
N GLY A 162 10.08 13.90 30.81
CA GLY A 162 10.45 13.64 29.41
C GLY A 162 10.49 12.15 29.02
N LYS A 163 10.07 11.25 29.91
CA LYS A 163 10.00 9.81 29.66
C LYS A 163 8.55 9.36 29.54
N LEU A 164 8.30 8.43 28.62
CA LEU A 164 7.01 7.78 28.47
C LEU A 164 6.85 6.67 29.51
N ALA A 165 5.71 6.62 30.18
CA ALA A 165 5.35 5.59 31.15
C ALA A 165 3.98 4.99 30.83
N ARG A 166 3.88 3.66 30.91
CA ARG A 166 2.62 2.93 31.00
C ARG A 166 2.12 3.03 32.43
N VAL A 167 0.87 3.42 32.62
CA VAL A 167 0.30 3.68 33.94
C VAL A 167 -0.96 2.85 34.15
N VAL A 168 -1.09 2.30 35.35
CA VAL A 168 -2.28 1.55 35.79
C VAL A 168 -2.70 2.02 37.18
N THR A 169 -3.99 2.23 37.39
CA THR A 169 -4.55 2.76 38.62
C THR A 169 -5.71 1.90 39.12
N ARG A 170 -5.76 1.69 40.43
CA ARG A 170 -6.88 0.99 41.09
C ARG A 170 -7.35 1.71 42.35
N PRO A 171 -8.66 1.73 42.60
CA PRO A 171 -9.21 2.18 43.87
C PRO A 171 -8.72 1.30 45.01
N VAL A 172 -8.51 1.90 46.18
CA VAL A 172 -8.33 1.19 47.45
C VAL A 172 -9.61 1.33 48.25
N GLU A 173 -10.33 0.23 48.42
CA GLU A 173 -11.59 0.20 49.16
C GLU A 173 -11.36 -0.35 50.58
N ALA A 174 -11.98 0.28 51.59
CA ALA A 174 -11.97 -0.26 52.96
C ALA A 174 -13.11 -1.27 53.16
N GLU A 175 -14.29 -0.92 52.63
CA GLU A 175 -15.55 -1.63 52.78
C GLU A 175 -16.31 -1.56 51.46
N LEU A 176 -16.97 -2.66 51.10
CA LEU A 176 -17.68 -2.77 49.83
C LEU A 176 -18.84 -1.77 49.77
N GLY A 177 -18.91 -0.96 48.72
CA GLY A 177 -19.98 0.02 48.50
C GLY A 177 -19.78 1.37 49.19
N GLN A 178 -18.67 1.57 49.91
CA GLN A 178 -18.23 2.89 50.35
C GLN A 178 -17.34 3.54 49.29
N PRO A 179 -17.24 4.89 49.27
CA PRO A 179 -16.25 5.56 48.44
C PRO A 179 -14.84 5.04 48.71
N PRO A 180 -13.97 4.92 47.69
CA PRO A 180 -12.59 4.51 47.88
C PRO A 180 -11.88 5.39 48.92
N LEU A 181 -10.99 4.79 49.72
CA LEU A 181 -10.10 5.53 50.63
C LEU A 181 -9.04 6.32 49.86
N GLY A 182 -8.74 5.91 48.64
CA GLY A 182 -7.68 6.47 47.83
C GLY A 182 -7.42 5.56 46.62
N ALA A 183 -6.24 5.67 46.03
CA ALA A 183 -5.85 4.87 44.88
C ALA A 183 -4.40 4.40 44.99
N VAL A 184 -4.12 3.27 44.34
CA VAL A 184 -2.74 2.82 44.07
C VAL A 184 -2.46 2.97 42.59
N VAL A 185 -1.26 3.45 42.27
CA VAL A 185 -0.83 3.77 40.90
C VAL A 185 0.47 3.00 40.65
N GLY A 186 0.52 2.21 39.59
CA GLY A 186 1.72 1.52 39.12
C GLY A 186 2.16 2.05 37.77
N LEU A 187 3.47 2.31 37.63
CA LEU A 187 4.07 2.78 36.40
C LEU A 187 5.19 1.84 35.94
N ARG A 188 5.26 1.65 34.64
CA ARG A 188 6.40 1.04 33.93
C ARG A 188 6.92 2.02 32.88
N TRP A 189 8.19 2.36 32.93
CA TRP A 189 8.86 3.16 31.91
C TRP A 189 8.92 2.40 30.58
N VAL A 190 8.64 3.12 29.50
CA VAL A 190 8.86 2.65 28.14
C VAL A 190 10.35 2.83 27.82
N ASP A 191 11.16 1.89 28.29
CA ASP A 191 12.61 1.84 28.09
C ASP A 191 13.01 0.80 27.03
N SER A 192 14.32 0.64 26.78
CA SER A 192 14.81 -0.38 25.84
C SER A 192 14.46 -1.82 26.25
N GLY A 193 14.28 -2.08 27.55
CA GLY A 193 13.84 -3.39 28.04
C GLY A 193 12.38 -3.67 27.65
N PHE A 194 11.50 -2.70 27.89
CA PHE A 194 10.11 -2.75 27.47
C PHE A 194 9.99 -2.88 25.95
N ALA A 195 10.76 -2.10 25.18
CA ALA A 195 10.74 -2.21 23.73
C ALA A 195 11.15 -3.61 23.25
N LYS A 196 12.18 -4.23 23.86
CA LYS A 196 12.60 -5.61 23.55
C LYS A 196 11.52 -6.64 23.87
N GLU A 197 10.85 -6.50 25.01
CA GLU A 197 9.73 -7.35 25.39
C GLU A 197 8.59 -7.25 24.39
N MET A 198 8.24 -6.02 23.98
CA MET A 198 7.22 -5.77 22.96
C MET A 198 7.62 -6.39 21.62
N ALA A 199 8.82 -6.07 21.09
CA ALA A 199 9.32 -6.64 19.85
C ALA A 199 9.32 -8.17 19.88
N SER A 200 9.76 -8.80 20.98
CA SER A 200 9.76 -10.26 21.11
C SER A 200 8.34 -10.86 21.10
N ARG A 201 7.38 -10.22 21.76
CA ARG A 201 6.00 -10.71 21.86
C ARG A 201 5.23 -10.56 20.55
N THR A 202 5.45 -9.45 19.85
CA THR A 202 4.75 -9.12 18.61
C THR A 202 5.46 -9.67 17.38
N ARG A 203 6.75 -10.02 17.50
CA ARG A 203 7.65 -10.36 16.38
C ARG A 203 7.77 -9.23 15.35
N THR A 204 7.75 -8.00 15.85
CA THR A 204 7.85 -6.79 15.03
C THR A 204 9.11 -5.99 15.38
N ASN A 205 9.46 -5.03 14.52
CA ASN A 205 10.46 -4.01 14.84
C ASN A 205 9.69 -2.76 15.27
N VAL A 206 9.88 -2.31 16.50
CA VAL A 206 9.08 -1.25 17.10
C VAL A 206 9.95 -0.18 17.76
N ALA A 207 9.56 1.08 17.61
CA ALA A 207 10.12 2.20 18.35
C ALA A 207 9.01 3.07 18.94
N PHE A 208 9.30 3.71 20.06
CA PHE A 208 8.39 4.56 20.81
C PHE A 208 8.92 5.99 20.83
N PHE A 209 8.02 6.95 20.67
CA PHE A 209 8.33 8.37 20.53
C PHE A 209 7.43 9.21 21.41
N VAL A 210 7.94 10.37 21.83
CA VAL A 210 7.19 11.44 22.49
C VAL A 210 7.63 12.75 21.88
N ALA A 211 6.67 13.57 21.43
CA ALA A 211 6.93 14.84 20.75
C ALA A 211 7.99 14.71 19.62
N GLY A 212 7.92 13.61 18.86
CA GLY A 212 8.86 13.30 17.77
C GLY A 212 10.25 12.82 18.20
N SER A 213 10.56 12.81 19.50
CA SER A 213 11.82 12.29 20.03
C SER A 213 11.70 10.81 20.37
N LYS A 214 12.66 10.00 19.90
CA LYS A 214 12.73 8.57 20.19
C LYS A 214 13.00 8.34 21.68
N VAL A 215 12.13 7.58 22.34
CA VAL A 215 12.26 7.19 23.75
C VAL A 215 12.89 5.79 23.88
N ALA A 216 12.43 4.83 23.08
CA ALA A 216 12.92 3.46 23.10
C ALA A 216 12.75 2.80 21.73
N GLN A 217 13.54 1.77 21.45
CA GLN A 217 13.40 0.94 20.24
C GLN A 217 13.87 -0.49 20.50
N ALA A 218 13.35 -1.42 19.71
CA ALA A 218 13.88 -2.77 19.58
C ALA A 218 13.47 -3.37 18.23
N ALA A 219 14.32 -4.24 17.72
CA ALA A 219 14.10 -4.91 16.45
C ALA A 219 14.41 -6.40 16.53
N GLN A 220 13.90 -7.13 15.54
CA GLN A 220 14.23 -8.54 15.31
C GLN A 220 15.66 -8.68 14.78
N GLU A 221 16.20 -9.89 14.88
CA GLU A 221 17.50 -10.22 14.32
C GLU A 221 17.53 -9.96 12.80
N GLY A 222 18.60 -9.32 12.33
CA GLY A 222 18.78 -8.96 10.91
C GLY A 222 18.12 -7.63 10.49
N PHE A 223 17.48 -6.90 11.40
CA PHE A 223 17.00 -5.54 11.14
C PHE A 223 18.07 -4.48 11.46
N GLU A 224 18.10 -3.40 10.68
CA GLU A 224 19.03 -2.30 10.88
C GLU A 224 18.43 -1.24 11.81
N ASP A 225 18.87 -1.21 13.07
CA ASP A 225 18.39 -0.27 14.09
C ASP A 225 18.52 1.22 13.70
N THR A 226 19.44 1.54 12.78
CA THR A 226 19.65 2.92 12.31
C THR A 226 18.44 3.46 11.53
N ILE A 227 17.53 2.61 11.05
CA ILE A 227 16.32 3.03 10.34
C ILE A 227 15.42 3.88 11.25
N PHE A 228 15.31 3.51 12.53
CA PHE A 228 14.52 4.27 13.51
C PHE A 228 15.11 5.65 13.82
N GLU A 229 16.43 5.82 13.66
CA GLU A 229 17.11 7.11 13.87
C GLU A 229 16.90 8.09 12.71
N ARG A 230 16.51 7.57 11.54
CA ARG A 230 16.23 8.38 10.34
C ARG A 230 14.77 8.84 10.28
N LEU A 231 13.91 8.33 11.16
CA LEU A 231 12.52 8.74 11.21
C LEU A 231 12.42 10.21 11.61
N THR A 232 11.72 10.97 10.79
CA THR A 232 11.49 12.40 10.99
C THR A 232 10.16 12.64 11.69
N ALA A 233 9.94 13.86 12.19
CA ALA A 233 8.65 14.24 12.76
C ALA A 233 7.51 14.13 11.74
N ASP A 234 7.78 14.25 10.44
CA ASP A 234 6.79 14.09 9.37
C ASP A 234 6.39 12.63 9.20
N ASP A 235 7.35 11.70 9.29
CA ASP A 235 7.08 10.25 9.21
C ASP A 235 6.22 9.75 10.39
N LEU A 236 6.25 10.46 11.52
CA LEU A 236 5.52 10.12 12.74
C LEU A 236 4.11 10.73 12.80
N LYS A 237 3.68 11.47 11.77
CA LYS A 237 2.35 12.07 11.73
C LYS A 237 1.29 11.02 11.40
N VAL A 238 0.16 11.16 12.07
CA VAL A 238 -1.08 10.43 11.76
C VAL A 238 -2.06 11.44 11.19
N GLU A 239 -2.54 11.21 9.95
CA GLU A 239 -3.17 12.24 9.11
C GLU A 239 -4.35 12.95 9.77
N ALA A 240 -5.11 12.24 10.60
CA ALA A 240 -6.28 12.76 11.29
C ALA A 240 -6.16 12.58 12.81
N GLN A 241 -6.77 13.50 13.56
CA GLN A 241 -6.74 13.46 15.03
C GLN A 241 -7.62 12.35 15.62
N ASP A 242 -8.59 11.83 14.89
CA ASP A 242 -9.47 10.74 15.31
C ASP A 242 -8.91 9.35 14.94
N LYS A 243 -7.98 9.30 13.99
CA LYS A 243 -7.29 8.07 13.60
C LYS A 243 -6.28 7.63 14.67
N VAL A 244 -6.36 6.36 15.05
CA VAL A 244 -5.37 5.71 15.94
C VAL A 244 -4.09 5.36 15.19
N PHE A 245 -4.19 5.04 13.90
CA PHE A 245 -3.07 4.64 13.05
C PHE A 245 -2.95 5.56 11.83
N SER A 246 -1.71 5.77 11.39
CA SER A 246 -1.41 6.35 10.07
C SER A 246 -1.76 5.37 8.96
N GLU A 247 -1.79 5.86 7.72
CA GLU A 247 -1.60 5.00 6.56
C GLU A 247 -0.18 4.40 6.54
N VAL A 248 0.04 3.40 5.70
CA VAL A 248 1.37 2.83 5.52
C VAL A 248 2.20 3.75 4.66
N HIS A 249 3.37 4.14 5.16
CA HIS A 249 4.29 5.03 4.47
C HIS A 249 5.53 4.26 4.01
N ALA A 250 5.94 4.47 2.77
CA ALA A 250 7.25 4.03 2.31
C ALA A 250 8.33 4.98 2.85
N LEU A 251 9.38 4.43 3.43
CA LEU A 251 10.53 5.21 3.88
C LEU A 251 11.41 5.63 2.69
N GLY A 252 12.16 6.71 2.85
CA GLY A 252 13.03 7.28 1.81
C GLY A 252 14.14 6.34 1.30
N ASP A 253 14.36 5.19 1.96
CA ASP A 253 15.27 4.14 1.51
C ASP A 253 14.71 3.30 0.35
N GLY A 254 13.42 3.42 0.04
CA GLY A 254 12.71 2.65 -0.99
C GLY A 254 12.65 1.14 -0.72
N LYS A 255 13.02 0.71 0.50
CA LYS A 255 13.14 -0.69 0.90
C LYS A 255 12.44 -0.98 2.22
N SER A 256 11.95 0.03 2.93
CA SER A 256 11.26 -0.19 4.20
C SER A 256 9.92 0.52 4.19
N GLY A 257 8.93 -0.08 4.83
CA GLY A 257 7.64 0.52 5.11
C GLY A 257 7.49 0.79 6.60
N LEU A 258 6.67 1.78 6.92
CA LEU A 258 6.38 2.26 8.26
C LEU A 258 4.87 2.36 8.46
N ILE A 259 4.41 1.96 9.63
CA ILE A 259 3.10 2.35 10.16
C ILE A 259 3.29 2.97 11.55
N VAL A 260 2.54 4.02 11.86
CA VAL A 260 2.60 4.72 13.13
C VAL A 260 1.26 4.61 13.84
N GLY A 261 1.31 4.23 15.11
CA GLY A 261 0.15 4.23 16.00
C GLY A 261 0.32 5.29 17.09
N ARG A 262 -0.77 5.97 17.44
CA ARG A 262 -0.80 6.89 18.58
C ARG A 262 -0.97 6.11 19.88
N ILE A 263 -0.34 6.60 20.94
CA ILE A 263 -0.45 6.02 22.28
C ILE A 263 -1.56 6.79 23.02
N PRO A 264 -2.64 6.13 23.47
CA PRO A 264 -3.79 6.79 24.10
C PRO A 264 -3.43 7.37 25.48
N GLY A 265 -4.31 8.21 26.03
CA GLY A 265 -4.10 8.82 27.35
C GLY A 265 -3.37 10.15 27.28
N ASP A 266 -2.80 10.62 28.39
CA ASP A 266 -2.10 11.92 28.44
C ASP A 266 -0.92 12.00 27.46
N ALA A 267 -0.26 10.88 27.22
CA ALA A 267 0.81 10.77 26.23
C ALA A 267 0.32 11.17 24.83
N TRP A 268 -0.95 10.94 24.50
CA TRP A 268 -1.53 11.35 23.22
C TRP A 268 -1.40 12.84 22.98
N GLU A 269 -1.81 13.64 23.97
CA GLU A 269 -1.78 15.11 23.91
C GLU A 269 -0.34 15.64 23.81
N LEU A 270 0.61 14.86 24.33
CA LEU A 270 2.04 15.15 24.31
C LEU A 270 2.77 14.53 23.11
N GLY A 271 2.02 14.04 22.10
CA GLY A 271 2.59 13.49 20.86
C GLY A 271 3.26 12.12 21.04
N GLY A 272 2.72 11.31 21.94
CA GLY A 272 3.13 9.93 22.19
C GLY A 272 2.71 9.01 21.05
N THR A 273 3.68 8.39 20.38
CA THR A 273 3.44 7.47 19.26
C THR A 273 4.35 6.25 19.35
N PHE A 274 3.98 5.18 18.65
CA PHE A 274 4.86 4.07 18.34
C PHE A 274 4.91 3.86 16.83
N ALA A 275 6.07 3.46 16.34
CA ALA A 275 6.36 3.19 14.94
C ALA A 275 6.68 1.71 14.78
N VAL A 276 6.07 1.05 13.79
CA VAL A 276 6.43 -0.31 13.38
C VAL A 276 7.01 -0.27 11.99
N VAL A 277 8.22 -0.80 11.85
CA VAL A 277 8.97 -0.76 10.59
C VAL A 277 9.22 -2.16 10.08
N ARG A 278 9.06 -2.34 8.77
CA ARG A 278 9.34 -3.60 8.09
C ARG A 278 10.20 -3.34 6.86
N SER A 279 11.32 -4.03 6.77
CA SER A 279 12.16 -4.00 5.58
C SER A 279 11.66 -5.01 4.54
N ARG A 280 11.90 -4.68 3.29
CA ARG A 280 11.51 -5.42 2.10
C ARG A 280 12.76 -5.82 1.33
N THR A 281 12.78 -7.07 0.89
CA THR A 281 13.66 -7.52 -0.18
C THR A 281 13.07 -7.10 -1.54
N SER A 282 13.56 -6.00 -2.11
CA SER A 282 13.24 -5.60 -3.48
C SER A 282 14.26 -6.19 -4.46
N ILE A 283 13.78 -6.61 -5.63
CA ILE A 283 14.66 -7.09 -6.71
C ILE A 283 15.06 -5.89 -7.54
N ALA A 284 16.37 -5.62 -7.60
CA ALA A 284 16.92 -4.42 -8.25
C ALA A 284 16.83 -4.45 -9.79
N GLY A 285 16.66 -5.64 -10.40
CA GLY A 285 16.49 -5.73 -11.85
C GLY A 285 16.34 -7.15 -12.39
N PRO A 286 16.15 -7.29 -13.73
CA PRO A 286 15.90 -8.56 -14.41
C PRO A 286 16.97 -9.63 -14.14
N MET A 287 18.23 -9.23 -14.05
CA MET A 287 19.33 -10.17 -13.78
C MET A 287 19.33 -10.66 -12.33
N SER A 288 18.94 -9.80 -11.38
CA SER A 288 18.80 -10.14 -9.96
C SER A 288 17.61 -11.05 -9.70
N PHE A 289 16.58 -11.01 -10.55
CA PHE A 289 15.45 -11.93 -10.49
C PHE A 289 15.88 -13.37 -10.81
N ILE A 290 16.72 -13.54 -11.83
CA ILE A 290 17.20 -14.86 -12.26
C ILE A 290 18.22 -15.43 -11.26
N SER A 291 19.14 -14.60 -10.75
CA SER A 291 20.15 -15.06 -9.78
C SER A 291 19.57 -15.28 -8.38
N GLY A 292 18.63 -14.43 -7.96
CA GLY A 292 17.97 -14.48 -6.65
C GLY A 292 16.76 -15.41 -6.55
N ALA A 293 16.38 -16.10 -7.63
CA ALA A 293 15.30 -17.08 -7.60
C ALA A 293 15.63 -18.25 -6.65
N ASP A 294 14.68 -18.61 -5.80
CA ASP A 294 14.80 -19.72 -4.85
C ASP A 294 14.99 -21.05 -5.58
N ASP A 295 15.66 -22.01 -4.95
CA ASP A 295 15.99 -23.30 -5.57
C ASP A 295 14.73 -24.12 -5.90
N LYS A 296 13.63 -23.88 -5.17
CA LYS A 296 12.31 -24.44 -5.47
C LYS A 296 11.71 -23.88 -6.76
N ASP A 297 11.86 -22.58 -7.00
CA ASP A 297 11.35 -21.96 -8.22
C ASP A 297 12.16 -22.43 -9.43
N LYS A 298 13.48 -22.56 -9.28
CA LYS A 298 14.38 -23.13 -10.30
C LYS A 298 14.02 -24.59 -10.62
N ALA A 299 13.64 -25.39 -9.62
CA ALA A 299 13.24 -26.78 -9.82
C ALA A 299 11.91 -26.94 -10.57
N ASN A 300 11.00 -25.96 -10.44
CA ASN A 300 9.74 -25.95 -11.18
C ASN A 300 9.89 -25.52 -12.65
N VAL A 301 11.03 -24.92 -13.02
CA VAL A 301 11.33 -24.63 -14.42
C VAL A 301 11.54 -25.95 -15.15
N LYS A 302 10.72 -26.21 -16.17
CA LYS A 302 10.88 -27.35 -17.08
C LYS A 302 12.09 -27.12 -17.98
N THR A 303 13.30 -27.30 -17.44
CA THR A 303 14.58 -27.07 -18.11
C THR A 303 14.71 -27.79 -19.45
N TRP A 304 14.12 -28.99 -19.58
CA TRP A 304 14.08 -29.73 -20.83
C TRP A 304 13.34 -28.98 -21.96
N LEU A 305 12.27 -28.22 -21.65
CA LEU A 305 11.58 -27.39 -22.65
C LEU A 305 12.46 -26.23 -23.09
N VAL A 306 13.22 -25.63 -22.17
CA VAL A 306 14.17 -24.57 -22.50
C VAL A 306 15.25 -25.11 -23.44
N VAL A 307 15.85 -26.26 -23.10
CA VAL A 307 16.85 -26.93 -23.94
C VAL A 307 16.27 -27.30 -25.29
N LEU A 308 15.07 -27.88 -25.35
CA LEU A 308 14.40 -28.23 -26.60
C LEU A 308 14.21 -27.01 -27.50
N THR A 309 13.77 -25.88 -26.93
CA THR A 309 13.56 -24.63 -27.69
C THR A 309 14.87 -24.11 -28.28
N ILE A 310 15.96 -24.17 -27.50
CA ILE A 310 17.30 -23.79 -27.96
C ILE A 310 17.77 -24.71 -29.11
N VAL A 311 17.62 -26.02 -28.96
CA VAL A 311 18.04 -27.01 -29.97
C VAL A 311 17.26 -26.85 -31.27
N VAL A 312 15.93 -26.70 -31.18
CA VAL A 312 15.07 -26.48 -32.34
C VAL A 312 15.42 -25.16 -33.04
N GLY A 313 15.59 -24.08 -32.28
CA GLY A 313 15.99 -22.78 -32.82
C GLY A 313 17.34 -22.83 -33.52
N ALA A 314 18.35 -23.45 -32.91
CA ALA A 314 19.66 -23.64 -33.52
C ALA A 314 19.57 -24.49 -34.80
N GLY A 315 18.79 -25.59 -34.76
CA GLY A 315 18.56 -26.46 -35.90
C GLY A 315 17.92 -25.73 -37.09
N LEU A 316 16.92 -24.87 -36.83
CA LEU A 316 16.30 -24.03 -37.87
C LEU A 316 17.30 -23.03 -38.46
N GLY A 317 18.13 -22.39 -37.62
CA GLY A 317 19.18 -21.48 -38.07
C GLY A 317 20.19 -22.17 -38.99
N PHE A 318 20.67 -23.36 -38.61
CA PHE A 318 21.56 -24.16 -39.44
C PHE A 318 20.89 -24.62 -40.74
N LEU A 319 19.61 -25.02 -40.69
CA LEU A 319 18.86 -25.43 -41.86
C LEU A 319 18.71 -24.28 -42.87
N PHE A 320 18.33 -23.07 -42.41
CA PHE A 320 18.23 -21.91 -43.28
C PHE A 320 19.58 -21.50 -43.85
N SER A 321 20.65 -21.53 -43.05
CA SER A 321 22.01 -21.27 -43.53
C SER A 321 22.45 -22.30 -44.60
N PHE A 322 22.13 -23.58 -44.38
CA PHE A 322 22.44 -24.65 -45.33
C PHE A 322 21.68 -24.51 -46.66
N LEU A 323 20.39 -24.18 -46.60
CA LEU A 323 19.56 -23.97 -47.80
C LEU A 323 20.01 -22.75 -48.61
N GLU A 324 20.45 -21.68 -47.95
CA GLU A 324 20.88 -20.44 -48.64
C GLU A 324 22.33 -20.44 -49.11
N HIS A 325 23.23 -21.15 -48.42
CA HIS A 325 24.65 -21.16 -48.75
C HIS A 325 25.10 -22.46 -49.41
N SER A 326 24.87 -23.61 -48.75
CA SER A 326 25.47 -24.88 -49.16
C SER A 326 24.81 -25.51 -50.38
N MET A 327 23.49 -25.42 -50.50
CA MET A 327 22.73 -25.93 -51.66
C MET A 327 23.09 -25.24 -52.98
N PRO A 328 23.04 -23.89 -53.11
CA PRO A 328 23.40 -23.23 -54.36
C PRO A 328 24.89 -23.39 -54.69
N LEU A 329 25.78 -23.41 -53.70
CA LEU A 329 27.21 -23.66 -53.92
C LEU A 329 27.46 -25.07 -54.50
N LYS A 330 26.69 -26.07 -54.06
CA LYS A 330 26.75 -27.43 -54.60
C LYS A 330 26.32 -27.47 -56.07
N GLU A 331 25.27 -26.72 -56.44
CA GLU A 331 24.81 -26.61 -57.82
C GLU A 331 25.84 -25.89 -58.70
N VAL A 332 26.46 -24.80 -58.22
CA VAL A 332 27.56 -24.11 -58.90
C VAL A 332 28.71 -25.07 -59.14
N ARG A 333 29.13 -25.83 -58.12
CA ARG A 333 30.20 -26.83 -58.24
C ARG A 333 29.85 -27.93 -59.26
N ALA A 334 28.61 -28.39 -59.26
CA ALA A 334 28.14 -29.42 -60.18
C ALA A 334 28.17 -28.93 -61.64
N GLN A 335 27.65 -27.74 -61.92
CA GLN A 335 27.66 -27.18 -63.28
C GLN A 335 29.08 -26.79 -63.73
N ALA A 336 29.91 -26.24 -62.86
CA ALA A 336 31.32 -25.97 -63.17
C ALA A 336 32.08 -27.25 -63.55
N ALA A 337 31.79 -28.38 -62.88
CA ALA A 337 32.37 -29.67 -63.23
C ALA A 337 31.90 -30.18 -64.61
N ARG A 338 30.64 -29.94 -64.98
CA ARG A 338 30.09 -30.29 -66.30
C ARG A 338 30.66 -29.42 -67.42
N LEU A 339 30.77 -28.11 -67.17
CA LEU A 339 31.40 -27.15 -68.08
C LEU A 339 32.87 -27.53 -68.34
N LYS A 340 33.62 -27.90 -67.28
CA LYS A 340 35.01 -28.39 -67.41
C LYS A 340 35.12 -29.65 -68.29
N LYS A 341 34.12 -30.52 -68.27
CA LYS A 341 34.08 -31.74 -69.10
C LYS A 341 33.60 -31.50 -70.53
N GLY A 342 33.16 -30.28 -70.86
CA GLY A 342 32.53 -29.97 -72.15
C GLY A 342 31.12 -30.56 -72.32
N GLU A 343 30.46 -30.95 -71.23
CA GLU A 343 29.08 -31.49 -71.27
C GLU A 343 28.04 -30.36 -71.44
N ILE A 344 28.40 -29.13 -71.07
CA ILE A 344 27.60 -27.92 -71.24
C ILE A 344 28.51 -26.79 -71.72
N ASP A 345 28.01 -25.93 -72.60
CA ASP A 345 28.76 -24.77 -73.12
C ASP A 345 28.59 -23.52 -72.23
N TYR A 346 27.44 -23.43 -71.55
CA TYR A 346 27.08 -22.33 -70.65
C TYR A 346 26.44 -22.86 -69.37
N LEU A 347 26.59 -22.11 -68.28
CA LEU A 347 25.91 -22.36 -67.01
C LEU A 347 24.39 -22.14 -67.17
N GLN A 348 23.59 -23.06 -66.63
CA GLN A 348 22.14 -23.03 -66.76
C GLN A 348 21.51 -22.06 -65.74
N LEU A 349 21.30 -20.81 -66.17
CA LEU A 349 20.73 -19.72 -65.37
C LEU A 349 19.43 -20.07 -64.60
N PRO A 350 18.45 -20.84 -65.15
CA PRO A 350 17.22 -21.14 -64.43
C PRO A 350 17.42 -21.89 -63.10
N ARG A 351 18.52 -22.64 -62.98
CA ARG A 351 18.84 -23.44 -61.78
C ARG A 351 19.51 -22.62 -60.68
N PHE A 352 20.07 -21.46 -61.01
CA PHE A 352 20.64 -20.55 -60.03
C PHE A 352 19.58 -19.54 -59.54
N ARG A 353 19.65 -19.21 -58.26
CA ARG A 353 18.76 -18.24 -57.61
C ARG A 353 19.57 -17.09 -57.02
N GLY A 354 18.97 -15.90 -56.98
CA GLY A 354 19.58 -14.71 -56.36
C GLY A 354 20.95 -14.33 -56.95
N GLU A 355 21.90 -13.99 -56.09
CA GLU A 355 23.27 -13.56 -56.48
C GLU A 355 24.05 -14.63 -57.25
N TYR A 356 23.81 -15.92 -56.99
CA TYR A 356 24.42 -16.99 -57.76
C TYR A 356 23.97 -17.00 -59.22
N ARG A 357 22.77 -16.48 -59.51
CA ARG A 357 22.28 -16.33 -60.90
C ARG A 357 23.00 -15.19 -61.62
N ALA A 358 23.18 -14.06 -60.94
CA ALA A 358 23.97 -12.95 -61.47
C ALA A 358 25.43 -13.38 -61.72
N PHE A 359 26.02 -14.09 -60.76
CA PHE A 359 27.36 -14.65 -60.92
C PHE A 359 27.47 -15.64 -62.09
N ALA A 360 26.48 -16.53 -62.26
CA ALA A 360 26.44 -17.45 -63.41
C ALA A 360 26.25 -16.70 -64.74
N GLN A 361 25.50 -15.60 -64.75
CA GLN A 361 25.32 -14.74 -65.91
C GLN A 361 26.62 -14.05 -66.31
N ASP A 362 27.35 -13.49 -65.34
CA ASP A 362 28.65 -12.86 -65.57
C ASP A 362 29.67 -13.86 -66.12
N ILE A 363 29.67 -15.10 -65.61
CA ILE A 363 30.50 -16.18 -66.14
C ILE A 363 30.13 -16.50 -67.59
N ASN A 364 28.83 -16.65 -67.90
CA ASN A 364 28.39 -16.95 -69.26
C ASN A 364 28.77 -15.83 -70.23
N SER A 365 28.55 -14.56 -69.86
CA SER A 365 28.98 -13.41 -70.67
C SER A 365 30.50 -13.33 -70.84
N GLY A 366 31.27 -13.76 -69.83
CA GLY A 366 32.72 -13.91 -69.94
C GLY A 366 33.13 -14.99 -70.94
N ILE A 367 32.46 -16.14 -70.92
CA ILE A 367 32.68 -17.24 -71.88
C ILE A 367 32.34 -16.79 -73.30
N GLU A 368 31.18 -16.17 -73.51
CA GLU A 368 30.77 -15.62 -74.82
C GLU A 368 31.83 -14.67 -75.37
N ARG A 369 32.32 -13.75 -74.53
CA ARG A 369 33.34 -12.78 -74.94
C ARG A 369 34.70 -13.41 -75.28
N VAL A 370 35.05 -14.53 -74.65
CA VAL A 370 36.27 -15.30 -74.98
C VAL A 370 36.10 -16.07 -76.29
N VAL A 371 34.92 -16.67 -76.52
CA VAL A 371 34.59 -17.35 -77.78
C VAL A 371 34.58 -16.38 -78.96
N GLU A 372 33.98 -15.19 -78.78
CA GLU A 372 33.98 -14.12 -79.78
C GLU A 372 35.40 -13.62 -80.12
N LYS A 373 36.28 -13.48 -79.12
CA LYS A 373 37.69 -13.11 -79.33
C LYS A 373 38.53 -14.24 -79.94
N GLY A 374 38.15 -15.49 -79.74
CA GLY A 374 38.86 -16.68 -80.23
C GLY A 374 38.53 -17.12 -81.66
N GLY A 375 37.63 -16.41 -82.36
CA GLY A 375 37.24 -16.73 -83.74
C GLY A 375 36.29 -17.94 -83.89
N GLY A 376 35.70 -18.42 -82.79
CA GLY A 376 34.70 -19.49 -82.80
C GLY A 376 33.30 -18.94 -83.11
N ALA A 377 32.56 -19.61 -84.00
CA ALA A 377 31.19 -19.23 -84.33
C ALA A 377 30.27 -19.40 -83.11
N ALA A 378 30.04 -18.31 -82.37
CA ALA A 378 28.99 -18.25 -81.37
C ALA A 378 27.65 -18.51 -82.09
N ARG A 379 27.04 -19.68 -81.86
CA ARG A 379 25.69 -19.97 -82.33
C ARG A 379 24.73 -19.08 -81.54
N LYS A 380 24.46 -17.87 -82.05
CA LYS A 380 23.26 -17.11 -81.70
C LYS A 380 22.05 -18.04 -81.90
N PRO A 381 21.07 -18.08 -80.97
CA PRO A 381 19.84 -18.82 -81.21
C PRO A 381 19.24 -18.31 -82.53
N ALA A 382 18.98 -19.27 -83.42
CA ALA A 382 18.79 -19.10 -84.85
C ALA A 382 17.87 -17.92 -85.24
N ASP A 383 18.30 -17.17 -86.26
CA ASP A 383 17.47 -16.23 -87.01
C ASP A 383 16.18 -16.92 -87.47
N LEU A 384 15.09 -16.60 -86.78
CA LEU A 384 13.73 -17.07 -87.08
C LEU A 384 13.21 -16.60 -88.45
N GLU A 385 13.91 -15.67 -89.10
CA GLU A 385 13.60 -15.20 -90.46
C GLU A 385 14.18 -16.09 -91.57
N SER A 386 15.11 -17.01 -91.27
CA SER A 386 15.71 -17.89 -92.31
C SER A 386 15.02 -19.25 -92.45
N ILE A 387 13.98 -19.55 -91.66
CA ILE A 387 13.23 -20.82 -91.72
C ILE A 387 11.75 -20.61 -92.11
N LEU A 388 11.21 -19.39 -92.05
CA LEU A 388 9.92 -19.04 -92.68
C LEU A 388 10.19 -18.04 -93.81
N GLY A 389 10.18 -18.52 -95.05
CA GLY A 389 10.16 -17.65 -96.23
C GLY A 389 8.99 -16.66 -96.22
N PRO A 390 9.03 -15.60 -97.06
CA PRO A 390 8.12 -14.46 -96.96
C PRO A 390 6.67 -14.87 -97.24
N VAL A 391 5.82 -14.76 -96.23
CA VAL A 391 4.37 -15.00 -96.35
C VAL A 391 3.68 -13.67 -96.69
N PRO A 392 2.89 -13.59 -97.78
CA PRO A 392 2.17 -12.38 -98.14
C PRO A 392 1.00 -12.10 -97.21
N ALA A 393 0.72 -10.80 -97.03
CA ALA A 393 -0.33 -10.26 -96.19
C ALA A 393 -1.74 -10.67 -96.66
N GLN A 394 -2.51 -11.34 -95.79
CA GLN A 394 -3.80 -10.86 -95.24
C GLN A 394 -4.60 -11.98 -94.51
N PRO A 395 -5.47 -11.61 -93.53
CA PRO A 395 -6.00 -12.51 -92.52
C PRO A 395 -7.37 -13.10 -92.90
N ASN A 396 -7.60 -14.39 -92.60
CA ASN A 396 -8.93 -14.99 -92.68
C ASN A 396 -9.20 -15.93 -91.48
N MET A 397 -9.84 -15.32 -90.47
CA MET A 397 -10.99 -15.80 -89.68
C MET A 397 -11.12 -17.29 -89.28
N SER A 398 -11.05 -17.49 -87.95
CA SER A 398 -12.09 -18.05 -87.07
C SER A 398 -12.65 -19.46 -87.32
N ALA A 399 -12.20 -20.41 -86.48
CA ALA A 399 -12.90 -21.66 -86.18
C ALA A 399 -13.15 -21.72 -84.66
N PHE A 400 -14.35 -22.18 -84.28
CA PHE A 400 -14.91 -22.32 -82.91
C PHE A 400 -15.79 -21.15 -82.40
N SER A 401 -17.03 -21.11 -82.89
CA SER A 401 -18.20 -20.70 -82.09
C SER A 401 -19.48 -21.36 -82.61
N PHE A 402 -20.42 -21.67 -81.71
CA PHE A 402 -21.86 -21.92 -81.95
C PHE A 402 -22.61 -21.81 -80.60
N PRO A 403 -23.94 -21.55 -80.54
CA PRO A 403 -24.74 -20.62 -81.35
C PRO A 403 -25.83 -19.80 -80.58
N LEU A 404 -26.34 -18.76 -81.25
CA LEU A 404 -27.69 -18.13 -81.24
C LEU A 404 -28.37 -17.69 -79.91
N SER A 405 -28.89 -16.46 -79.81
CA SER A 405 -30.11 -16.00 -80.52
C SER A 405 -30.16 -14.45 -80.65
N GLY A 406 -30.52 -13.94 -81.85
CA GLY A 406 -30.61 -12.50 -82.22
C GLY A 406 -31.94 -11.80 -81.83
N PRO A 407 -32.47 -10.77 -82.55
CA PRO A 407 -31.98 -10.03 -83.74
C PRO A 407 -31.90 -8.48 -83.55
N THR A 408 -30.94 -7.77 -84.16
CA THR A 408 -31.04 -6.94 -85.41
C THR A 408 -32.03 -5.77 -85.29
N VAL A 409 -31.66 -4.48 -85.45
CA VAL A 409 -31.42 -3.74 -86.72
C VAL A 409 -30.69 -2.39 -86.44
N ALA A 410 -29.82 -2.00 -87.37
CA ALA A 410 -28.96 -0.79 -87.43
C ALA A 410 -29.66 0.40 -88.18
N PRO A 411 -29.00 1.39 -88.83
CA PRO A 411 -27.66 2.02 -88.71
C PRO A 411 -27.63 3.57 -88.87
N GLY A 412 -26.44 4.17 -88.63
CA GLY A 412 -25.94 5.42 -89.28
C GLY A 412 -25.96 6.68 -88.40
N THR A 413 -24.97 7.60 -88.39
CA THR A 413 -23.74 7.78 -89.17
C THR A 413 -22.87 8.88 -88.50
N GLN A 414 -21.55 8.82 -88.71
CA GLN A 414 -20.52 9.90 -88.66
C GLN A 414 -19.87 10.31 -87.32
N ALA A 415 -18.53 10.33 -87.34
CA ALA A 415 -17.57 10.94 -86.38
C ALA A 415 -17.28 12.41 -86.81
N PRO A 416 -16.76 13.37 -85.98
CA PRO A 416 -15.33 13.37 -85.53
C PRO A 416 -14.93 14.19 -84.24
N VAL A 417 -13.72 13.90 -83.71
CA VAL A 417 -12.65 14.77 -83.10
C VAL A 417 -12.93 15.78 -81.92
N ILE A 418 -11.87 15.98 -81.10
CA ILE A 418 -11.68 16.41 -79.68
C ILE A 418 -11.55 17.96 -79.44
N PRO A 419 -11.80 18.51 -78.21
CA PRO A 419 -10.72 19.12 -77.37
C PRO A 419 -10.89 18.96 -75.79
N PRO A 420 -9.95 19.44 -74.91
CA PRO A 420 -9.54 18.75 -73.66
C PRO A 420 -9.77 19.44 -72.27
N ALA A 421 -9.31 18.74 -71.19
CA ALA A 421 -8.96 19.13 -69.79
C ALA A 421 -10.10 19.50 -68.80
N ALA A 422 -10.12 19.26 -67.48
CA ALA A 422 -9.10 19.11 -66.41
C ALA A 422 -9.69 18.39 -65.14
N PRO A 423 -8.91 18.09 -64.07
CA PRO A 423 -9.26 17.16 -62.97
C PRO A 423 -9.75 17.84 -61.66
N SER A 424 -10.36 17.08 -60.75
CA SER A 424 -10.81 17.58 -59.42
C SER A 424 -10.52 16.60 -58.28
N ALA A 425 -10.06 17.15 -57.15
CA ALA A 425 -9.59 16.49 -55.94
C ALA A 425 -10.62 16.61 -54.77
N PRO A 426 -10.32 16.27 -53.48
CA PRO A 426 -11.19 15.48 -52.60
C PRO A 426 -11.95 16.29 -51.52
N LYS A 427 -12.80 15.62 -50.72
CA LYS A 427 -13.54 16.21 -49.58
C LYS A 427 -13.38 15.42 -48.26
N PRO A 428 -13.57 16.08 -47.08
CA PRO A 428 -12.95 15.72 -45.79
C PRO A 428 -13.91 15.11 -44.74
N PHE A 429 -13.32 14.62 -43.65
CA PHE A 429 -13.92 13.95 -42.47
C PHE A 429 -14.12 14.90 -41.27
N VAL A 430 -15.26 14.79 -40.54
CA VAL A 430 -15.47 15.23 -39.12
C VAL A 430 -16.70 14.46 -38.51
N PRO A 431 -16.80 14.27 -37.17
CA PRO A 431 -17.51 13.16 -36.47
C PRO A 431 -18.90 13.55 -35.89
N PRO A 432 -19.67 12.62 -35.25
CA PRO A 432 -20.92 12.95 -34.59
C PRO A 432 -20.82 13.08 -33.06
N ALA A 433 -21.64 13.99 -32.51
CA ALA A 433 -21.96 14.15 -31.09
C ALA A 433 -23.49 14.05 -30.88
N SER A 434 -23.87 13.56 -29.71
CA SER A 434 -25.22 13.21 -29.26
C SER A 434 -26.03 14.39 -28.69
N ALA A 435 -27.37 14.32 -28.76
CA ALA A 435 -28.30 14.89 -27.76
C ALA A 435 -29.70 14.23 -27.83
N PRO A 436 -30.48 14.19 -26.73
CA PRO A 436 -31.59 13.25 -26.51
C PRO A 436 -33.00 13.88 -26.58
N GLN A 437 -34.02 13.05 -26.84
CA GLN A 437 -35.45 13.42 -26.82
C GLN A 437 -36.20 12.82 -25.62
N VAL A 438 -37.13 13.63 -25.12
CA VAL A 438 -38.02 13.46 -23.95
C VAL A 438 -39.28 12.67 -24.33
N ALA A 439 -39.81 11.85 -23.41
CA ALA A 439 -41.15 11.26 -23.52
C ALA A 439 -41.95 11.38 -22.21
N ALA A 440 -43.27 11.58 -22.37
CA ALA A 440 -44.27 11.97 -21.36
C ALA A 440 -45.01 10.76 -20.71
N PRO A 441 -45.84 10.96 -19.66
CA PRO A 441 -46.23 9.93 -18.69
C PRO A 441 -47.69 9.41 -18.85
N PRO A 442 -48.12 8.36 -18.12
CA PRO A 442 -49.53 8.01 -17.94
C PRO A 442 -50.11 8.30 -16.53
N ALA A 443 -51.45 8.24 -16.46
CA ALA A 443 -52.37 8.80 -15.47
C ALA A 443 -52.87 7.77 -14.37
N PRO A 444 -53.67 8.19 -13.36
CA PRO A 444 -53.67 7.64 -11.98
C PRO A 444 -54.90 6.80 -11.55
N VAL A 445 -54.82 6.12 -10.39
CA VAL A 445 -55.98 5.53 -9.65
C VAL A 445 -55.86 5.82 -8.13
N ALA A 446 -57.03 5.95 -7.47
CA ALA A 446 -57.36 6.70 -6.23
C ALA A 446 -57.19 5.97 -4.85
N PRO A 447 -57.34 6.67 -3.69
CA PRO A 447 -57.11 6.20 -2.29
C PRO A 447 -58.44 6.07 -1.47
N PRO A 448 -58.50 6.00 -0.10
CA PRO A 448 -57.61 5.51 1.02
C PRO A 448 -58.36 4.61 2.07
N ALA A 449 -57.70 4.19 3.19
CA ALA A 449 -58.10 4.32 4.63
C ALA A 449 -57.39 3.27 5.57
N PRO A 450 -57.46 3.32 6.93
CA PRO A 450 -56.37 3.82 7.78
C PRO A 450 -55.87 2.88 8.92
N LEU A 451 -54.72 3.27 9.49
CA LEU A 451 -54.14 3.05 10.84
C LEU A 451 -54.65 1.90 11.75
N SER A 452 -53.70 1.09 12.24
CA SER A 452 -53.82 0.39 13.53
C SER A 452 -52.48 0.33 14.27
N ALA A 453 -52.52 0.71 15.55
CA ALA A 453 -51.40 0.92 16.46
C ALA A 453 -50.76 -0.39 16.98
N PRO A 454 -49.53 -0.34 17.51
CA PRO A 454 -48.83 -1.52 18.03
C PRO A 454 -49.22 -1.83 19.49
N LYS A 455 -49.22 -3.11 19.87
CA LYS A 455 -49.38 -3.61 21.25
C LYS A 455 -48.37 -4.74 21.56
N PRO A 456 -48.05 -5.01 22.84
CA PRO A 456 -46.68 -4.92 23.36
C PRO A 456 -46.05 -6.28 23.74
N LEU A 457 -44.77 -6.20 24.12
CA LEU A 457 -43.84 -7.23 24.62
C LEU A 457 -44.48 -8.42 25.37
N ALA A 458 -44.00 -9.62 25.03
CA ALA A 458 -44.09 -10.82 25.88
C ALA A 458 -42.76 -11.06 26.62
N ALA A 459 -42.88 -11.36 27.91
CA ALA A 459 -41.81 -11.53 28.90
C ALA A 459 -41.00 -12.84 28.76
N PRO A 460 -39.75 -12.89 29.26
CA PRO A 460 -38.96 -14.12 29.31
C PRO A 460 -39.42 -15.05 30.45
N ALA A 461 -39.39 -16.36 30.19
CA ALA A 461 -39.74 -17.40 31.16
C ALA A 461 -38.64 -17.61 32.24
N PRO A 462 -39.01 -18.01 33.48
CA PRO A 462 -38.06 -18.18 34.59
C PRO A 462 -37.29 -19.51 34.55
N PRO A 463 -36.11 -19.59 35.22
CA PRO A 463 -35.24 -20.77 35.23
C PRO A 463 -35.78 -21.89 36.14
N SER A 464 -35.64 -23.13 35.69
CA SER A 464 -35.98 -24.33 36.48
C SER A 464 -34.82 -24.74 37.39
N ALA A 465 -35.14 -25.02 38.66
CA ALA A 465 -34.24 -25.45 39.73
C ALA A 465 -33.75 -26.92 39.59
N PRO A 466 -32.68 -27.34 40.31
CA PRO A 466 -31.92 -28.56 40.04
C PRO A 466 -32.46 -29.81 40.74
N LYS A 467 -32.09 -31.01 40.24
CA LYS A 467 -32.35 -32.31 40.88
C LYS A 467 -31.07 -32.93 41.49
N PRO A 468 -31.20 -33.79 42.52
CA PRO A 468 -30.21 -33.92 43.60
C PRO A 468 -29.19 -35.06 43.45
N LEU A 469 -28.09 -34.92 44.21
CA LEU A 469 -26.98 -35.86 44.39
C LEU A 469 -27.42 -37.25 44.89
N GLY A 470 -26.89 -38.31 44.25
CA GLY A 470 -26.84 -39.68 44.76
C GLY A 470 -25.38 -40.13 44.99
N ALA A 471 -25.17 -40.86 46.08
CA ALA A 471 -23.90 -41.25 46.70
C ALA A 471 -23.15 -42.43 45.99
N PRO A 472 -21.90 -42.79 46.39
CA PRO A 472 -20.84 -43.29 45.50
C PRO A 472 -20.60 -44.81 45.51
N ALA A 473 -19.84 -45.31 44.52
CA ALA A 473 -19.23 -46.65 44.48
C ALA A 473 -17.94 -46.62 43.60
N PRO A 474 -17.02 -47.62 43.62
CA PRO A 474 -15.68 -47.51 44.21
C PRO A 474 -14.51 -47.43 43.20
N LEU A 475 -13.34 -47.05 43.73
CA LEU A 475 -12.04 -46.87 43.06
C LEU A 475 -11.52 -48.15 42.36
N ALA A 476 -11.00 -47.98 41.14
CA ALA A 476 -10.23 -48.98 40.38
C ALA A 476 -8.71 -48.65 40.42
N PRO A 477 -7.81 -49.67 40.38
CA PRO A 477 -6.36 -49.50 40.53
C PRO A 477 -5.65 -49.03 39.25
N PRO A 478 -4.41 -48.50 39.35
CA PRO A 478 -3.70 -47.89 38.22
C PRO A 478 -2.97 -48.94 37.33
N PRO A 479 -2.85 -48.69 36.00
CA PRO A 479 -2.01 -49.51 35.12
C PRO A 479 -0.54 -49.04 35.08
N ALA A 480 0.36 -50.00 34.88
CA ALA A 480 1.83 -49.88 34.84
C ALA A 480 2.37 -49.31 33.49
N PRO A 481 3.66 -48.92 33.41
CA PRO A 481 4.18 -48.00 32.39
C PRO A 481 4.64 -48.68 31.09
N ALA A 482 4.42 -48.02 29.94
CA ALA A 482 4.93 -48.45 28.63
C ALA A 482 6.15 -47.61 28.18
N ALA A 483 7.07 -48.29 27.50
CA ALA A 483 8.43 -47.91 27.10
C ALA A 483 8.52 -46.86 25.96
N PRO A 484 9.71 -46.27 25.69
CA PRO A 484 9.86 -45.09 24.84
C PRO A 484 9.90 -45.40 23.32
N PRO A 485 9.59 -44.42 22.45
CA PRO A 485 9.55 -44.63 21.00
C PRO A 485 10.92 -44.48 20.31
N PRO A 486 11.20 -45.27 19.25
CA PRO A 486 12.35 -45.07 18.34
C PRO A 486 12.08 -44.01 17.24
N PRO A 487 13.13 -43.53 16.52
CA PRO A 487 13.12 -42.21 15.87
C PRO A 487 12.50 -42.19 14.47
N ARG A 488 11.95 -41.02 14.11
CA ARG A 488 11.35 -40.70 12.80
C ARG A 488 12.42 -40.45 11.73
N ALA A 489 12.32 -41.17 10.62
CA ALA A 489 12.88 -40.80 9.33
C ALA A 489 11.76 -40.41 8.34
N SER A 490 12.12 -39.49 7.46
CA SER A 490 11.38 -38.83 6.39
C SER A 490 10.71 -39.77 5.37
N THR A 491 9.54 -39.37 4.82
CA THR A 491 9.33 -39.08 3.38
C THR A 491 7.83 -38.91 3.06
N GLY A 492 7.50 -37.79 2.38
CA GLY A 492 6.73 -37.75 1.13
C GLY A 492 5.27 -38.24 1.03
N SER A 493 4.43 -37.32 0.54
CA SER A 493 3.41 -37.51 -0.51
C SER A 493 1.97 -37.87 -0.09
N VAL A 494 1.02 -37.01 -0.47
CA VAL A 494 -0.42 -37.31 -0.55
C VAL A 494 -0.99 -36.80 -1.88
N PRO A 495 -1.71 -37.64 -2.63
CA PRO A 495 -2.68 -37.20 -3.64
C PRO A 495 -4.11 -37.72 -3.38
N GLY A 496 -5.08 -36.80 -3.37
CA GLY A 496 -6.30 -36.82 -4.21
C GLY A 496 -7.57 -37.64 -3.83
N LEU A 497 -8.72 -36.95 -3.97
CA LEU A 497 -10.14 -37.37 -4.10
C LEU A 497 -10.90 -37.71 -2.80
N GLY A 498 -12.12 -37.24 -2.51
CA GLY A 498 -13.11 -36.40 -3.20
C GLY A 498 -14.51 -36.57 -2.57
N ALA A 499 -15.34 -35.49 -2.58
CA ALA A 499 -16.81 -35.41 -2.37
C ALA A 499 -17.41 -35.85 -1.00
N SER A 500 -18.47 -35.28 -0.40
CA SER A 500 -19.47 -34.21 -0.67
C SER A 500 -20.15 -33.88 0.69
N GLY A 501 -20.47 -32.62 1.04
CA GLY A 501 -21.80 -32.05 0.81
C GLY A 501 -22.28 -31.10 1.94
N ALA A 502 -22.80 -29.92 1.53
CA ALA A 502 -23.71 -28.94 2.18
C ALA A 502 -23.27 -28.26 3.50
N PHE A 503 -23.34 -26.94 3.72
CA PHE A 503 -24.20 -25.82 3.27
C PHE A 503 -23.28 -24.58 3.05
N GLY A 504 -23.53 -23.56 2.23
CA GLY A 504 -24.75 -22.98 1.68
C GLY A 504 -24.63 -21.45 1.79
N ALA A 505 -24.20 -20.80 0.71
CA ALA A 505 -24.11 -19.35 0.53
C ALA A 505 -25.32 -18.85 -0.28
N ILE A 506 -25.73 -17.59 -0.08
CA ILE A 506 -26.54 -16.79 -1.00
C ILE A 506 -26.20 -15.32 -0.69
N ALA A 507 -26.08 -14.36 -1.60
CA ALA A 507 -25.68 -14.28 -3.01
C ALA A 507 -25.56 -12.78 -3.34
N SER A 508 -24.76 -12.51 -4.36
CA SER A 508 -24.44 -11.23 -4.97
C SER A 508 -25.60 -10.65 -5.80
N ILE A 509 -25.47 -9.38 -6.18
CA ILE A 509 -26.05 -8.80 -7.40
C ILE A 509 -24.90 -8.18 -8.21
N GLU A 510 -24.68 -8.71 -9.41
CA GLU A 510 -23.94 -8.18 -10.59
C GLU A 510 -24.94 -7.33 -11.43
N ASP A 511 -24.62 -6.43 -12.37
CA ASP A 511 -23.45 -6.22 -13.24
C ASP A 511 -23.57 -4.88 -14.02
N ASP A 512 -22.49 -4.54 -14.75
CA ASP A 512 -22.34 -3.78 -16.01
C ASP A 512 -21.84 -2.30 -16.06
N GLU A 513 -20.79 -2.13 -16.87
CA GLU A 513 -19.97 -0.96 -17.32
C GLU A 513 -20.43 -0.49 -18.75
N PRO A 514 -19.83 0.46 -19.55
CA PRO A 514 -18.48 1.09 -19.48
C PRO A 514 -18.35 2.61 -19.94
N GLU A 515 -17.08 3.08 -19.94
CA GLU A 515 -16.40 4.10 -20.80
C GLU A 515 -16.09 5.56 -20.32
N ASP A 516 -14.76 5.81 -20.27
CA ASP A 516 -13.93 6.92 -20.79
C ASP A 516 -13.83 8.36 -20.22
N GLU A 517 -12.61 8.62 -19.70
CA GLU A 517 -11.72 9.80 -19.75
C GLU A 517 -12.23 11.23 -19.44
N ARG A 518 -11.61 11.87 -18.42
CA ARG A 518 -10.66 13.03 -18.59
C ARG A 518 -10.31 13.72 -17.27
N THR A 519 -9.01 13.90 -17.07
CA THR A 519 -8.35 14.86 -16.17
C THR A 519 -8.96 16.26 -16.22
N MET A 520 -9.40 16.79 -15.06
CA MET A 520 -9.41 18.22 -14.78
C MET A 520 -9.05 18.48 -13.31
N ILE A 521 -8.09 19.39 -13.13
CA ILE A 521 -7.64 19.94 -11.85
C ILE A 521 -8.78 20.83 -11.32
N ALA A 522 -9.43 20.40 -10.23
CA ALA A 522 -10.37 21.23 -9.50
C ALA A 522 -9.64 22.08 -8.46
N LYS A 523 -9.90 23.39 -8.50
CA LYS A 523 -9.50 24.39 -7.50
C LYS A 523 -9.86 23.92 -6.09
N PRO A 524 -9.12 24.35 -5.04
CA PRO A 524 -9.47 24.04 -3.66
C PRO A 524 -10.92 24.49 -3.39
N SER A 525 -11.73 23.55 -2.89
CA SER A 525 -13.14 23.74 -2.61
C SER A 525 -13.35 24.79 -1.52
N GLU A 526 -14.39 25.61 -1.70
CA GLU A 526 -14.82 26.65 -0.75
C GLU A 526 -15.08 26.08 0.66
N ASP A 527 -15.34 24.78 0.78
CA ASP A 527 -15.55 24.08 2.05
C ASP A 527 -14.28 23.99 2.92
N ALA A 528 -13.08 23.84 2.31
CA ALA A 528 -11.81 23.85 3.05
C ALA A 528 -11.43 25.27 3.53
N ILE A 529 -11.83 26.29 2.76
CA ILE A 529 -11.65 27.69 3.13
C ILE A 529 -12.68 28.10 4.20
N ALA A 530 -13.90 27.57 4.13
CA ALA A 530 -14.94 27.80 5.13
C ALA A 530 -14.64 27.13 6.48
N ALA A 531 -14.05 25.92 6.48
CA ALA A 531 -13.64 25.23 7.70
C ALA A 531 -12.51 25.97 8.44
N THR A 532 -11.48 26.42 7.72
CA THR A 532 -10.41 27.25 8.32
C THR A 532 -10.88 28.64 8.75
N ALA A 533 -11.85 29.23 8.04
CA ALA A 533 -12.48 30.49 8.44
C ALA A 533 -13.35 30.35 9.70
N SER A 534 -13.94 29.18 9.94
CA SER A 534 -14.74 28.88 11.13
C SER A 534 -13.87 28.83 12.39
N ASP A 535 -12.71 28.16 12.32
CA ASP A 535 -11.78 28.09 13.45
C ASP A 535 -11.14 29.46 13.75
N GLU A 536 -10.73 30.23 12.72
CA GLU A 536 -10.22 31.60 12.91
C GLU A 536 -11.30 32.54 13.49
N ALA A 537 -12.56 32.39 13.08
CA ALA A 537 -13.66 33.21 13.60
C ALA A 537 -13.94 32.91 15.09
N SER A 538 -13.78 31.66 15.52
CA SER A 538 -13.95 31.26 16.92
C SER A 538 -12.84 31.83 17.83
N ASP A 539 -11.58 31.80 17.37
CA ASP A 539 -10.44 32.41 18.07
C ASP A 539 -10.57 33.94 18.18
N TRP A 540 -11.10 34.59 17.14
CA TRP A 540 -11.31 36.04 17.14
C TRP A 540 -12.48 36.48 18.02
N LEU A 541 -13.49 35.61 18.20
CA LEU A 541 -14.57 35.82 19.14
C LEU A 541 -14.04 35.86 20.59
N GLY A 542 -13.18 34.90 20.96
CA GLY A 542 -12.56 34.86 22.29
C GLY A 542 -11.71 36.11 22.58
N VAL A 543 -10.89 36.56 21.61
CA VAL A 543 -10.09 37.79 21.75
C VAL A 543 -10.97 39.04 21.86
N TYR A 544 -12.12 39.08 21.19
CA TYR A 544 -13.07 40.19 21.30
C TYR A 544 -13.74 40.24 22.68
N GLU A 545 -14.16 39.09 23.23
CA GLU A 545 -14.72 39.01 24.58
C GLU A 545 -13.72 39.47 25.64
N ASP A 546 -12.47 39.03 25.54
CA ASP A 546 -11.38 39.47 26.41
C ASP A 546 -11.08 40.96 26.26
N TYR A 547 -11.19 41.51 25.05
CA TYR A 547 -10.97 42.93 24.78
C TYR A 547 -12.09 43.79 25.37
N VAL A 548 -13.35 43.37 25.22
CA VAL A 548 -14.51 44.06 25.82
C VAL A 548 -14.45 43.99 27.35
N LYS A 549 -14.06 42.83 27.92
CA LYS A 549 -13.88 42.64 29.36
C LYS A 549 -12.79 43.55 29.91
N THR A 550 -11.65 43.62 29.23
CA THR A 550 -10.53 44.50 29.62
C THR A 550 -10.89 45.97 29.46
N LYS A 551 -11.62 46.35 28.42
CA LYS A 551 -12.07 47.74 28.19
C LYS A 551 -13.06 48.22 29.26
N LYS A 552 -13.96 47.34 29.71
CA LYS A 552 -14.85 47.59 30.86
C LYS A 552 -14.06 47.74 32.17
N GLN A 553 -13.04 46.92 32.39
CA GLN A 553 -12.17 47.00 33.57
C GLN A 553 -11.33 48.29 33.61
N CYS A 554 -10.95 48.83 32.45
CA CYS A 554 -10.23 50.09 32.33
C CYS A 554 -11.13 51.35 32.34
N GLY A 555 -12.46 51.19 32.49
CA GLY A 555 -13.41 52.32 32.56
C GLY A 555 -13.65 53.05 31.24
N GLU A 556 -13.35 52.43 30.10
CA GLU A 556 -13.55 53.03 28.77
C GLU A 556 -14.93 52.66 28.19
N SER A 557 -15.57 53.60 27.47
CA SER A 557 -16.87 53.33 26.85
C SER A 557 -16.75 52.28 25.73
N VAL A 558 -17.67 51.31 25.75
CA VAL A 558 -17.81 50.21 24.79
C VAL A 558 -18.82 50.57 23.69
N ASP A 559 -19.46 51.74 23.77
CA ASP A 559 -20.48 52.15 22.81
C ASP A 559 -19.92 52.24 21.39
N GLY A 560 -20.47 51.43 20.48
CA GLY A 560 -20.09 51.37 19.06
C GLY A 560 -19.03 50.33 18.68
N LEU A 561 -18.50 49.55 19.64
CA LEU A 561 -17.54 48.47 19.36
C LEU A 561 -18.26 47.16 19.01
N THR A 562 -18.60 46.97 17.74
CA THR A 562 -19.18 45.72 17.24
C THR A 562 -18.10 44.72 16.82
N PHE A 563 -18.40 43.43 16.94
CA PHE A 563 -17.50 42.33 16.54
C PHE A 563 -17.02 42.49 15.09
N GLU A 564 -17.90 42.87 14.16
CA GLU A 564 -17.57 43.07 12.75
C GLU A 564 -16.48 44.13 12.52
N LYS A 565 -16.54 45.27 13.23
CA LYS A 565 -15.52 46.33 13.12
C LYS A 565 -14.19 45.90 13.74
N PHE A 566 -14.26 45.11 14.81
CA PHE A 566 -13.09 44.54 15.47
C PHE A 566 -12.39 43.49 14.58
N GLN A 567 -13.17 42.62 13.94
CA GLN A 567 -12.70 41.61 12.99
C GLN A 567 -11.96 42.24 11.80
N VAL A 568 -12.53 43.30 11.20
CA VAL A 568 -11.87 44.03 10.10
C VAL A 568 -10.51 44.60 10.54
N THR A 569 -10.40 45.06 11.78
CA THR A 569 -9.17 45.62 12.34
C THR A 569 -8.12 44.53 12.61
N LEU A 570 -8.51 43.39 13.18
CA LEU A 570 -7.63 42.24 13.39
C LEU A 570 -7.11 41.66 12.08
N LYS A 571 -7.98 41.53 11.06
CA LYS A 571 -7.60 41.06 9.73
C LYS A 571 -6.56 41.97 9.08
N LYS A 572 -6.78 43.29 9.11
CA LYS A 572 -5.82 44.28 8.59
C LYS A 572 -4.47 44.24 9.31
N ASN A 573 -4.47 44.07 10.64
CA ASN A 573 -3.25 43.95 11.42
C ASN A 573 -2.50 42.64 11.13
N ARG A 574 -3.22 41.51 11.02
CA ARG A 574 -2.66 40.22 10.64
C ARG A 574 -1.98 40.31 9.28
N ASP A 575 -2.68 40.81 8.26
CA ASP A 575 -2.18 40.86 6.88
C ASP A 575 -0.93 41.77 6.77
N ALA A 576 -0.89 42.88 7.54
CA ALA A 576 0.29 43.75 7.63
C ALA A 576 1.50 43.06 8.31
N LEU A 577 1.27 42.28 9.37
CA LEU A 577 2.31 41.51 10.06
C LEU A 577 2.82 40.34 9.22
N MET A 578 1.94 39.65 8.49
CA MET A 578 2.31 38.59 7.55
C MET A 578 3.17 39.14 6.40
N SER A 579 2.80 40.30 5.84
CA SER A 579 3.56 40.95 4.76
C SER A 579 4.94 41.45 5.23
N ARG A 580 5.06 41.98 6.45
CA ARG A 580 6.33 42.52 6.97
C ARG A 580 7.28 41.47 7.54
N HIS A 581 6.76 40.38 8.13
CA HIS A 581 7.57 39.40 8.86
C HIS A 581 7.57 37.99 8.24
N GLY A 582 6.83 37.74 7.16
CA GLY A 582 6.82 36.46 6.43
C GLY A 582 6.31 35.27 7.25
N VAL A 583 5.46 35.52 8.25
CA VAL A 583 4.96 34.51 9.20
C VAL A 583 3.61 33.96 8.70
N LYS A 584 3.40 32.63 8.82
CA LYS A 584 2.17 31.96 8.35
C LYS A 584 0.97 32.13 9.28
N ARG A 585 1.17 32.35 10.59
CA ARG A 585 0.09 32.47 11.60
C ARG A 585 0.44 33.50 12.69
N VAL A 586 -0.56 34.25 13.15
CA VAL A 586 -0.41 35.31 14.17
C VAL A 586 -1.48 35.14 15.25
N LYS A 587 -1.07 35.07 16.53
CA LYS A 587 -2.00 34.99 17.67
C LYS A 587 -2.13 36.36 18.34
N PHE A 588 -3.37 36.78 18.63
CA PHE A 588 -3.65 38.05 19.31
C PHE A 588 -3.92 37.81 20.79
N SER A 589 -3.42 38.71 21.63
CA SER A 589 -3.63 38.72 23.08
C SER A 589 -3.93 40.13 23.55
N VAL A 590 -4.85 40.28 24.51
CA VAL A 590 -5.22 41.58 25.08
C VAL A 590 -4.34 41.89 26.29
N TYR A 591 -3.85 43.12 26.40
CA TYR A 591 -3.08 43.59 27.54
C TYR A 591 -3.43 45.04 27.88
N VAL A 592 -3.15 45.47 29.10
CA VAL A 592 -3.38 46.85 29.54
C VAL A 592 -2.08 47.64 29.38
N LYS A 593 -2.14 48.76 28.66
CA LYS A 593 -1.02 49.70 28.51
C LYS A 593 -1.50 51.11 28.83
N GLU A 594 -0.85 51.77 29.80
CA GLU A 594 -1.18 53.15 30.21
C GLU A 594 -2.67 53.34 30.58
N GLY A 595 -3.26 52.33 31.25
CA GLY A 595 -4.66 52.36 31.66
C GLY A 595 -5.67 52.12 30.52
N LYS A 596 -5.21 51.75 29.32
CA LYS A 596 -6.05 51.48 28.15
C LYS A 596 -5.89 50.04 27.66
N ALA A 597 -6.98 49.45 27.15
CA ALA A 597 -6.93 48.11 26.55
C ALA A 597 -6.18 48.16 25.21
N SER A 598 -5.19 47.29 25.03
CA SER A 598 -4.35 47.20 23.82
C SER A 598 -4.21 45.75 23.37
N LEU A 599 -3.94 45.54 22.08
CA LEU A 599 -3.76 44.21 21.49
C LEU A 599 -2.29 43.97 21.14
N LYS A 600 -1.75 42.82 21.55
CA LYS A 600 -0.42 42.34 21.20
C LYS A 600 -0.55 41.16 20.25
N ALA A 601 0.02 41.31 19.07
CA ALA A 601 0.15 40.24 18.09
C ALA A 601 1.48 39.53 18.28
N THR A 602 1.44 38.21 18.47
CA THR A 602 2.64 37.37 18.58
C THR A 602 2.69 36.44 17.36
N PRO A 603 3.76 36.50 16.54
CA PRO A 603 3.93 35.55 15.45
C PRO A 603 4.12 34.15 16.03
N VAL A 604 3.35 33.18 15.53
CA VAL A 604 3.54 31.78 15.90
C VAL A 604 4.61 31.24 14.94
N ARG A 605 5.83 31.04 15.45
CA ARG A 605 6.83 30.24 14.74
C ARG A 605 6.48 28.77 14.96
N GLU A 606 6.07 28.10 13.89
CA GLU A 606 6.16 26.65 13.79
C GLU A 606 7.60 26.24 13.44
#